data_AF-A0A8J8FW61-F1
#
_entry.id   AF-A0A8J8FW61-F1
#
_cell.length_a   1.000
_cell.length_b   1.000
_cell.length_c   1.000
_cell.angle_alpha   90.00
_cell.angle_beta   90.00
_cell.angle_gamma   90.00
#
_symmetry.space_group_name_H-M   'P 1'
#
loop_
_entity.id
_entity.type
_entity.pdbx_description
1 polymer ?
#
loop_
_entity_poly.entity_id
_entity_poly.type
_entity_poly.pdbx_seq_one_letter_code
_entity_poly.pdbx_strand_id
1 'polypeptide(L)'
;MSHRENQGDDAALKGEIYQDFTKYQPLSERDALIIEMYDEGLSTYEIAEILEINRHTASKVLKENEIQTRTIADYHKLKHHDIVHLFKQGKTKHEIAKELNITYYTVRKVLEDKGLVLNKKDRETLAIARYIQMKNKGYENDSIAIFLDMTEKQLNRLIRNSGVNVSTVRHKSRNMDVLPDIVLQCLKGMTLSKISMKYKIDLVLVKEILYEFGLCTRKN
;
A
#
# COMPACT_ATOMS: atom_id res chain seq x y z
N MET A 1 46.81 -21.54 -79.27
CA MET A 1 45.46 -20.96 -79.44
C MET A 1 44.57 -21.48 -78.32
N SER A 2 43.83 -20.55 -77.66
CA SER A 2 42.70 -20.70 -76.71
C SER A 2 42.92 -21.41 -75.36
N HIS A 3 42.78 -20.77 -74.19
CA HIS A 3 41.54 -20.30 -73.47
C HIS A 3 40.59 -21.47 -73.14
N ARG A 4 40.05 -21.73 -71.93
CA ARG A 4 39.51 -20.91 -70.80
C ARG A 4 39.24 -21.87 -69.59
N GLU A 5 39.50 -21.50 -68.34
CA GLU A 5 38.58 -20.99 -67.28
C GLU A 5 37.54 -21.94 -66.63
N ASN A 6 37.37 -21.70 -65.31
CA ASN A 6 36.25 -21.98 -64.37
C ASN A 6 36.33 -23.23 -63.48
N GLN A 7 36.57 -23.07 -62.16
CA GLN A 7 35.70 -22.55 -61.08
C GLN A 7 34.73 -23.61 -60.54
N GLY A 8 34.70 -23.78 -59.22
CA GLY A 8 33.60 -24.40 -58.50
C GLY A 8 34.04 -25.38 -57.40
N ASP A 9 33.94 -24.91 -56.16
CA ASP A 9 33.28 -25.60 -55.04
C ASP A 9 33.74 -27.02 -54.67
N ASP A 10 34.40 -27.16 -53.51
CA ASP A 10 33.67 -27.72 -52.36
C ASP A 10 34.42 -27.42 -51.05
N ALA A 11 33.82 -26.55 -50.26
CA ALA A 11 34.22 -26.25 -48.90
C ALA A 11 33.40 -27.16 -47.97
N ALA A 12 34.04 -28.12 -47.30
CA ALA A 12 33.45 -28.68 -46.08
C ALA A 12 34.47 -29.36 -45.18
N LEU A 13 34.42 -28.97 -43.91
CA LEU A 13 34.81 -29.74 -42.71
C LEU A 13 36.29 -29.67 -42.26
N LYS A 14 36.69 -28.46 -41.85
CA LYS A 14 37.45 -28.29 -40.59
C LYS A 14 36.66 -27.39 -39.65
N GLY A 15 35.62 -27.95 -39.04
CA GLY A 15 34.91 -27.33 -37.92
C GLY A 15 35.75 -27.48 -36.65
N GLU A 16 36.81 -26.70 -36.55
CA GLU A 16 37.48 -26.47 -35.26
C GLU A 16 36.52 -25.70 -34.37
N ILE A 17 36.24 -26.26 -33.19
CA ILE A 17 35.48 -25.63 -32.12
C ILE A 17 36.32 -24.46 -31.62
N TYR A 18 36.15 -23.27 -32.21
CA TYR A 18 36.59 -22.03 -31.60
C TYR A 18 35.63 -21.72 -30.45
N GLN A 19 36.00 -22.17 -29.24
CA GLN A 19 35.49 -21.53 -28.04
C GLN A 19 35.99 -20.09 -28.05
N ASP A 20 35.06 -19.17 -28.19
CA ASP A 20 35.29 -17.72 -28.21
C ASP A 20 35.68 -17.26 -26.79
N PHE A 21 36.97 -17.37 -26.46
CA PHE A 21 37.57 -16.91 -25.21
C PHE A 21 37.67 -15.37 -25.11
N THR A 22 37.07 -14.60 -26.02
CA THR A 22 37.21 -13.13 -26.06
C THR A 22 36.26 -12.36 -25.13
N LYS A 23 35.40 -13.04 -24.37
CA LYS A 23 34.32 -12.37 -23.61
C LYS A 23 34.56 -12.07 -22.12
N TYR A 24 35.79 -12.17 -21.62
CA TYR A 24 36.08 -11.74 -20.24
C TYR A 24 37.32 -10.86 -20.20
N GLN A 25 37.16 -9.58 -20.56
CA GLN A 25 38.09 -8.57 -20.07
C GLN A 25 37.82 -8.33 -18.58
N PRO A 26 38.85 -8.23 -17.72
CA PRO A 26 38.67 -7.85 -16.32
C PRO A 26 37.97 -6.49 -16.24
N LEU A 27 36.93 -6.36 -15.41
CA LEU A 27 36.31 -5.05 -15.19
C LEU A 27 37.37 -4.09 -14.65
N SER A 28 37.49 -2.92 -15.28
CA SER A 28 38.24 -1.83 -14.67
C SER A 28 37.51 -1.36 -13.40
N GLU A 29 38.23 -0.78 -12.44
CA GLU A 29 37.62 -0.22 -11.22
C GLU A 29 36.49 0.76 -11.54
N ARG A 30 36.65 1.54 -12.61
CA ARG A 30 35.62 2.46 -13.10
C ARG A 30 34.38 1.71 -13.62
N ASP A 31 34.56 0.62 -14.34
CA ASP A 31 33.43 -0.14 -14.91
C ASP A 31 32.66 -0.86 -13.80
N ALA A 32 33.35 -1.38 -12.78
CA ALA A 32 32.72 -1.91 -11.57
C ALA A 32 31.89 -0.84 -10.84
N LEU A 33 32.43 0.37 -10.69
CA LEU A 33 31.73 1.49 -10.06
C LEU A 33 30.49 1.92 -10.87
N ILE A 34 30.57 1.93 -12.21
CA ILE A 34 29.41 2.21 -13.07
C ILE A 34 28.28 1.21 -12.82
N ILE A 35 28.63 -0.08 -12.67
CA ILE A 35 27.64 -1.14 -12.43
C ILE A 35 27.04 -1.00 -11.03
N GLU A 36 27.86 -0.76 -10.00
CA GLU A 36 27.41 -0.57 -8.63
C GLU A 36 26.44 0.62 -8.53
N MET A 37 26.83 1.80 -9.03
CA MET A 37 25.97 2.98 -9.05
C MET A 37 24.70 2.76 -9.87
N TYR A 38 24.79 1.98 -10.96
CA TYR A 38 23.61 1.61 -11.71
C TYR A 38 22.68 0.77 -10.84
N ASP A 39 23.16 -0.29 -10.21
CA ASP A 39 22.39 -1.18 -9.33
C ASP A 39 21.77 -0.45 -8.13
N GLU A 40 22.42 0.58 -7.61
CA GLU A 40 21.89 1.49 -6.58
C GLU A 40 20.69 2.33 -7.06
N GLY A 41 20.42 2.34 -8.37
CA GLY A 41 19.23 2.97 -8.94
C GLY A 41 19.52 4.20 -9.79
N LEU A 42 20.78 4.62 -9.90
CA LEU A 42 21.15 5.78 -10.71
C LEU A 42 20.96 5.48 -12.19
N SER A 43 20.57 6.50 -12.94
CA SER A 43 20.49 6.45 -14.39
C SER A 43 21.87 6.60 -15.02
N THR A 44 22.02 6.14 -16.26
CA THR A 44 23.25 6.37 -17.06
C THR A 44 23.60 7.86 -17.22
N TYR A 45 22.64 8.77 -17.01
CA TYR A 45 22.86 10.20 -17.06
C TYR A 45 23.48 10.70 -15.75
N GLU A 46 22.89 10.33 -14.60
CA GLU A 46 23.42 10.69 -13.27
C GLU A 46 24.83 10.11 -13.05
N ILE A 47 25.06 8.85 -13.46
CA ILE A 47 26.37 8.22 -13.40
C ILE A 47 27.39 8.98 -14.28
N ALA A 48 26.96 9.43 -15.47
CA ALA A 48 27.82 10.18 -16.37
C ALA A 48 28.20 11.55 -15.79
N GLU A 49 27.28 12.25 -15.12
CA GLU A 49 27.59 13.50 -14.42
C GLU A 49 28.53 13.28 -13.23
N ILE A 50 28.25 12.28 -12.38
CA ILE A 50 29.05 12.04 -11.16
C ILE A 50 30.48 11.59 -11.50
N LEU A 51 30.64 10.75 -12.52
CA LEU A 51 31.94 10.24 -12.94
C LEU A 51 32.62 11.11 -14.02
N GLU A 52 31.98 12.22 -14.41
CA GLU A 52 32.44 13.12 -15.48
C GLU A 52 32.79 12.39 -16.80
N ILE A 53 31.99 11.36 -17.14
CA ILE A 53 32.16 10.55 -18.36
C ILE A 53 31.04 10.81 -19.36
N ASN A 54 31.24 10.38 -20.61
CA ASN A 54 30.17 10.36 -21.58
C ASN A 54 29.11 9.30 -21.20
N ARG A 55 27.83 9.65 -21.28
CA ARG A 55 26.69 8.72 -21.10
C ARG A 55 26.79 7.46 -21.97
N HIS A 56 27.35 7.58 -23.17
CA HIS A 56 27.60 6.43 -24.06
C HIS A 56 28.61 5.46 -23.46
N THR A 57 29.59 5.94 -22.68
CA THR A 57 30.55 5.10 -21.96
C THR A 57 29.84 4.29 -20.88
N ALA A 58 29.01 4.93 -20.04
CA ALA A 58 28.22 4.21 -19.03
C ALA A 58 27.29 3.16 -19.67
N SER A 59 26.61 3.52 -20.77
CA SER A 59 25.72 2.60 -21.49
C SER A 59 26.48 1.44 -22.14
N LYS A 60 27.69 1.70 -22.65
CA LYS A 60 28.57 0.70 -23.25
C LYS A 60 29.02 -0.30 -22.19
N VAL A 61 29.47 0.16 -21.03
CA VAL A 61 29.87 -0.69 -19.90
C VAL A 61 28.73 -1.61 -19.48
N LEU A 62 27.52 -1.08 -19.30
CA LEU A 62 26.35 -1.92 -18.95
C LEU A 62 26.08 -2.99 -20.02
N LYS A 63 26.15 -2.62 -21.30
CA LYS A 63 25.92 -3.55 -22.41
C LYS A 63 27.00 -4.64 -22.52
N GLU A 64 28.27 -4.27 -22.33
CA GLU A 64 29.40 -5.20 -22.36
C GLU A 64 29.37 -6.20 -21.21
N ASN A 65 28.74 -5.82 -20.10
CA ASN A 65 28.49 -6.69 -18.94
C ASN A 65 27.11 -7.37 -18.97
N GLU A 66 26.44 -7.38 -20.13
CA GLU A 66 25.14 -8.03 -20.34
C GLU A 66 24.01 -7.50 -19.42
N ILE A 67 24.17 -6.29 -18.87
CA ILE A 67 23.16 -5.63 -18.05
C ILE A 67 22.16 -4.94 -18.97
N GLN A 68 20.90 -5.39 -18.90
CA GLN A 68 19.83 -4.74 -19.64
C GLN A 68 19.54 -3.35 -19.07
N THR A 69 19.56 -2.36 -19.94
CA THR A 69 19.22 -0.99 -19.54
C THR A 69 17.74 -0.88 -19.22
N ARG A 70 17.42 -0.38 -18.03
CA ARG A 70 16.10 -0.04 -17.52
C ARG A 70 15.31 0.81 -18.52
N THR A 71 14.04 0.44 -18.68
CA THR A 71 13.08 1.28 -19.37
C THR A 71 12.63 2.44 -18.47
N ILE A 72 11.93 3.42 -19.05
CA ILE A 72 11.27 4.50 -18.29
C ILE A 72 10.30 3.92 -17.24
N ALA A 73 9.63 2.82 -17.56
CA ALA A 73 8.72 2.16 -16.62
C ALA A 73 9.46 1.57 -15.41
N ASP A 74 10.66 1.02 -15.61
CA ASP A 74 11.49 0.47 -14.54
C ASP A 74 12.02 1.57 -13.63
N TYR A 75 12.40 2.71 -14.20
CA TYR A 75 12.79 3.91 -13.44
C TYR A 75 11.67 4.39 -12.51
N HIS A 76 10.42 4.45 -13.01
CA HIS A 76 9.27 4.83 -12.17
C HIS A 76 9.01 3.80 -11.07
N LYS A 77 9.14 2.50 -11.35
CA LYS A 77 9.00 1.45 -10.32
C LYS A 77 10.05 1.57 -9.21
N LEU A 78 11.29 1.88 -9.56
CA LEU A 78 12.38 2.05 -8.60
C LEU A 78 12.07 3.23 -7.66
N LYS A 79 11.69 4.38 -8.21
CA LYS A 79 11.24 5.52 -7.39
C LYS A 79 10.03 5.20 -6.51
N HIS A 80 9.12 4.33 -6.96
CA HIS A 80 7.98 3.91 -6.12
C HIS A 80 8.44 3.06 -4.92
N HIS A 81 9.47 2.23 -5.09
CA HIS A 81 10.06 1.48 -4.00
C HIS A 81 10.69 2.41 -2.95
N ASP A 82 11.46 3.40 -3.39
CA ASP A 82 12.11 4.36 -2.49
C ASP A 82 11.09 5.21 -1.72
N ILE A 83 10.00 5.63 -2.38
CA ILE A 83 8.88 6.30 -1.71
C ILE A 83 8.33 5.45 -0.56
N VAL A 84 8.10 4.15 -0.80
CA VAL A 84 7.57 3.23 0.22
C VAL A 84 8.58 3.01 1.34
N HIS A 85 9.86 2.86 1.00
CA HIS A 85 10.93 2.64 1.95
C HIS A 85 11.07 3.83 2.92
N LEU A 86 11.21 5.04 2.38
CA LEU A 86 11.33 6.27 3.17
C LEU A 86 10.07 6.53 4.02
N PHE A 87 8.89 6.22 3.50
CA PHE A 87 7.65 6.34 4.27
C PHE A 87 7.61 5.37 5.46
N LYS A 88 8.08 4.12 5.28
CA LYS A 88 8.18 3.13 6.38
C LYS A 88 9.21 3.53 7.44
N GLN A 89 10.22 4.31 7.08
CA GLN A 89 11.16 4.92 8.03
C GLN A 89 10.57 6.10 8.82
N GLY A 90 9.32 6.47 8.56
CA GLY A 90 8.62 7.53 9.27
C GLY A 90 8.76 8.91 8.63
N LYS A 91 9.41 9.04 7.46
CA LYS A 91 9.48 10.32 6.74
C LYS A 91 8.10 10.75 6.26
N THR A 92 7.84 12.04 6.35
CA THR A 92 6.63 12.65 5.84
C THR A 92 6.64 12.69 4.31
N LYS A 93 5.44 12.77 3.72
CA LYS A 93 5.29 12.89 2.26
C LYS A 93 6.05 14.07 1.65
N HIS A 94 6.22 15.17 2.39
CA HIS A 94 6.96 16.35 1.94
C HIS A 94 8.47 16.13 1.97
N GLU A 95 8.98 15.48 3.01
CA GLU A 95 10.40 15.12 3.10
C GLU A 95 10.79 14.16 1.98
N ILE A 96 9.96 13.14 1.73
CA ILE A 96 10.15 12.17 0.64
C ILE A 96 10.16 12.88 -0.72
N ALA A 97 9.23 13.80 -0.94
CA ALA A 97 9.13 14.57 -2.18
C ALA A 97 10.41 15.40 -2.43
N LYS A 98 10.92 16.05 -1.38
CA LYS A 98 12.15 16.85 -1.44
C LYS A 98 13.38 15.98 -1.71
N GLU A 99 13.50 14.85 -1.03
CA GLU A 99 14.65 13.96 -1.10
C GLU A 99 14.76 13.23 -2.44
N LEU A 100 13.63 12.77 -2.98
CA LEU A 100 13.59 12.09 -4.29
C LEU A 100 13.43 13.05 -5.47
N ASN A 101 13.38 14.36 -5.21
CA ASN A 101 13.10 15.42 -6.17
C ASN A 101 11.88 15.12 -7.06
N ILE A 102 10.75 14.79 -6.42
CA ILE A 102 9.48 14.48 -7.08
C ILE A 102 8.35 15.29 -6.46
N THR A 103 7.24 15.40 -7.17
CA THR A 103 6.08 16.14 -6.64
C THR A 103 5.45 15.43 -5.44
N TYR A 104 4.95 16.22 -4.49
CA TYR A 104 4.13 15.71 -3.38
C TYR A 104 2.96 14.86 -3.88
N TYR A 105 2.35 15.22 -5.02
CA TYR A 105 1.25 14.49 -5.63
C TYR A 105 1.67 13.07 -6.04
N THR A 106 2.85 12.92 -6.65
CA THR A 106 3.42 11.61 -7.00
C THR A 106 3.60 10.74 -5.76
N VAL A 107 4.21 11.28 -4.70
CA VAL A 107 4.40 10.56 -3.43
C VAL A 107 3.05 10.12 -2.86
N ARG A 108 2.09 11.04 -2.76
CA ARG A 108 0.75 10.74 -2.25
C ARG A 108 0.07 9.63 -3.05
N LYS A 109 0.09 9.71 -4.39
CA LYS A 109 -0.57 8.75 -5.27
C LYS A 109 0.05 7.35 -5.14
N VAL A 110 1.37 7.25 -5.13
CA VAL A 110 2.07 5.97 -4.94
C VAL A 110 1.70 5.33 -3.59
N LEU A 111 1.64 6.12 -2.52
CA LEU A 111 1.25 5.61 -1.20
C LEU A 111 -0.23 5.19 -1.14
N GLU A 112 -1.12 5.91 -1.83
CA GLU A 112 -2.55 5.54 -1.98
C GLU A 112 -2.70 4.25 -2.79
N ASP A 113 -2.03 4.13 -3.94
CA ASP A 113 -2.08 2.95 -4.81
C ASP A 113 -1.49 1.69 -4.12
N LYS A 114 -0.53 1.88 -3.20
CA LYS A 114 0.04 0.81 -2.38
C LYS A 114 -0.73 0.53 -1.09
N GLY A 115 -1.82 1.26 -0.81
CA GLY A 115 -2.65 1.07 0.37
C GLY A 115 -2.00 1.46 1.70
N LEU A 116 -0.89 2.21 1.66
CA LEU A 116 -0.18 2.68 2.86
C LEU A 116 -0.82 3.94 3.44
N VAL A 117 -1.57 4.68 2.63
CA VAL A 117 -2.37 5.83 3.04
C VAL A 117 -3.75 5.68 2.43
N LEU A 118 -4.80 5.88 3.23
CA LEU A 118 -6.17 5.84 2.72
C LEU A 118 -6.42 7.02 1.78
N ASN A 119 -6.87 6.70 0.57
CA ASN A 119 -7.34 7.71 -0.36
C ASN A 119 -8.63 8.35 0.18
N LYS A 120 -9.14 9.39 -0.50
CA LYS A 120 -10.36 10.09 -0.06
C LYS A 120 -11.59 9.16 -0.06
N LYS A 121 -11.75 8.35 -1.10
CA LYS A 121 -12.89 7.42 -1.24
C LYS A 121 -12.86 6.33 -0.17
N ASP A 122 -11.68 5.80 0.14
CA ASP A 122 -11.50 4.76 1.16
C ASP A 122 -11.83 5.32 2.55
N ARG A 123 -11.40 6.57 2.84
CA ARG A 123 -11.76 7.27 4.08
C ARG A 123 -13.26 7.48 4.20
N GLU A 124 -13.90 7.94 3.12
CA GLU A 124 -15.36 8.10 3.08
C GLU A 124 -16.06 6.75 3.29
N THR A 125 -15.61 5.70 2.61
CA THR A 125 -16.13 4.33 2.75
C THR A 125 -16.01 3.81 4.19
N LEU A 126 -14.86 4.01 4.83
CA LEU A 126 -14.64 3.63 6.22
C LEU A 126 -15.54 4.44 7.17
N ALA A 127 -15.71 5.73 6.93
CA ALA A 127 -16.58 6.59 7.73
C ALA A 127 -18.05 6.16 7.60
N ILE A 128 -18.51 5.80 6.39
CA ILE A 128 -19.84 5.27 6.14
C ILE A 128 -20.05 3.92 6.85
N ALA A 129 -19.06 3.02 6.77
CA ALA A 129 -19.12 1.73 7.46
C ALA A 129 -19.25 1.91 8.99
N ARG A 130 -18.46 2.82 9.57
CA ARG A 130 -18.56 3.19 10.99
C ARG A 130 -19.91 3.82 11.33
N TYR A 131 -20.42 4.70 10.47
CA TYR A 131 -21.75 5.27 10.63
C TYR A 131 -22.83 4.19 10.70
N ILE A 132 -22.85 3.24 9.77
CA ILE A 132 -23.83 2.13 9.75
C ILE A 132 -23.70 1.29 11.03
N GLN A 133 -22.48 0.95 11.43
CA GLN A 133 -22.22 0.18 12.65
C GLN A 133 -22.77 0.90 13.90
N MET A 134 -22.50 2.19 14.05
CA MET A 134 -22.98 2.97 15.20
C MET A 134 -24.49 3.20 15.15
N LYS A 135 -25.05 3.44 13.96
CA LYS A 135 -26.49 3.63 13.82
C LYS A 135 -27.25 2.35 14.16
N ASN A 136 -26.74 1.18 13.78
CA ASN A 136 -27.27 -0.14 14.20
C ASN A 136 -27.20 -0.37 15.71
N LYS A 137 -26.26 0.27 16.41
CA LYS A 137 -26.17 0.25 17.87
C LYS A 137 -27.11 1.25 18.57
N GLY A 138 -27.83 2.08 17.81
CA GLY A 138 -28.78 3.05 18.33
C GLY A 138 -28.19 4.43 18.64
N TYR A 139 -26.95 4.72 18.23
CA TYR A 139 -26.38 6.06 18.41
C TYR A 139 -27.08 7.10 17.52
N GLU A 140 -27.27 8.30 18.06
CA GLU A 140 -27.79 9.44 17.31
C GLU A 140 -26.72 10.07 16.41
N ASN A 141 -27.17 10.75 15.35
CA ASN A 141 -26.27 11.29 14.32
C ASN A 141 -25.26 12.29 14.91
N ASP A 142 -25.64 13.08 15.92
CA ASP A 142 -24.76 14.03 16.60
C ASP A 142 -23.60 13.32 17.30
N SER A 143 -23.90 12.25 18.04
CA SER A 143 -22.88 11.43 18.72
C SER A 143 -21.96 10.75 17.72
N ILE A 144 -22.50 10.29 16.59
CA ILE A 144 -21.70 9.68 15.51
C ILE A 144 -20.82 10.73 14.83
N ALA A 145 -21.31 11.94 14.61
CA ALA A 145 -20.56 13.04 14.01
C ALA A 145 -19.35 13.40 14.89
N ILE A 146 -19.56 13.53 16.21
CA ILE A 146 -18.49 13.75 17.19
C ILE A 146 -17.47 12.61 17.14
N PHE A 147 -17.91 11.35 17.13
CA PHE A 147 -17.01 10.20 17.08
C PHE A 147 -16.16 10.13 15.81
N LEU A 148 -16.72 10.56 14.67
CA LEU A 148 -16.03 10.59 13.38
C LEU A 148 -15.21 11.88 13.18
N ASP A 149 -15.12 12.74 14.19
CA ASP A 149 -14.43 14.03 14.16
C ASP A 149 -14.89 14.91 12.97
N MET A 150 -16.22 15.02 12.80
CA MET A 150 -16.82 15.83 11.76
C MET A 150 -18.08 16.54 12.25
N THR A 151 -18.44 17.63 11.58
CA THR A 151 -19.71 18.31 11.82
C THR A 151 -20.88 17.44 11.37
N GLU A 152 -22.04 17.61 11.99
CA GLU A 152 -23.28 16.93 11.59
C GLU A 152 -23.63 17.21 10.11
N LYS A 153 -23.36 18.43 9.63
CA LYS A 153 -23.51 18.80 8.22
C LYS A 153 -22.59 18.01 7.28
N GLN A 154 -21.34 17.75 7.69
CA GLN A 154 -20.41 16.91 6.94
C GLN A 154 -20.88 15.45 6.93
N LEU A 155 -21.34 14.94 8.08
CA LEU A 155 -21.89 13.59 8.20
C LEU A 155 -23.12 13.40 7.30
N ASN A 156 -24.09 14.32 7.37
CA ASN A 156 -25.31 14.26 6.55
C ASN A 156 -25.00 14.33 5.05
N ARG A 157 -24.00 15.13 4.66
CA ARG A 157 -23.50 15.17 3.27
C ARG A 157 -22.84 13.84 2.88
N LEU A 158 -21.99 13.26 3.73
CA LEU A 158 -21.32 11.98 3.50
C LEU A 158 -22.35 10.88 3.25
N ILE A 159 -23.34 10.77 4.12
CA ILE A 159 -24.41 9.76 4.02
C ILE A 159 -25.21 9.97 2.74
N ARG A 160 -25.65 11.19 2.44
CA ARG A 160 -26.41 11.49 1.21
C ARG A 160 -25.64 11.12 -0.05
N ASN A 161 -24.36 11.46 -0.09
CA ASN A 161 -23.50 11.19 -1.25
C ASN A 161 -23.16 9.70 -1.39
N SER A 162 -23.26 8.92 -0.30
CA SER A 162 -23.00 7.47 -0.31
C SER A 162 -24.15 6.63 -0.85
N GLY A 163 -25.36 7.19 -0.95
CA GLY A 163 -26.56 6.44 -1.32
C GLY A 163 -27.09 5.49 -0.23
N VAL A 164 -26.52 5.51 0.99
CA VAL A 164 -27.02 4.71 2.12
C VAL A 164 -28.39 5.23 2.57
N ASN A 165 -29.41 4.36 2.51
CA ASN A 165 -30.76 4.71 2.90
C ASN A 165 -30.94 4.64 4.43
N VAL A 166 -30.80 5.79 5.08
CA VAL A 166 -30.89 5.97 6.54
C VAL A 166 -32.20 5.43 7.14
N SER A 167 -33.29 5.45 6.38
CA SER A 167 -34.61 4.99 6.84
C SER A 167 -34.69 3.48 7.09
N THR A 168 -33.80 2.69 6.46
CA THR A 168 -33.74 1.23 6.62
C THR A 168 -32.86 0.77 7.77
N VAL A 169 -32.01 1.65 8.30
CA VAL A 169 -31.16 1.41 9.50
C VAL A 169 -32.00 1.55 10.79
N ARG A 170 -33.28 1.18 10.70
CA ARG A 170 -34.36 1.63 11.58
C ARG A 170 -34.20 1.06 12.99
N HIS A 171 -34.34 1.96 13.96
CA HIS A 171 -34.33 1.78 15.41
C HIS A 171 -34.86 0.42 15.89
N LYS A 172 -33.96 -0.52 16.22
CA LYS A 172 -34.21 -1.35 17.41
C LYS A 172 -33.85 -0.47 18.60
N SER A 173 -34.82 0.29 19.09
CA SER A 173 -34.74 1.02 20.36
C SER A 173 -34.28 0.05 21.44
N ARG A 174 -32.99 0.09 21.79
CA ARG A 174 -32.47 -0.51 23.02
C ARG A 174 -32.56 0.62 24.04
N ASN A 175 -33.37 0.43 25.07
CA ASN A 175 -33.55 1.38 26.16
C ASN A 175 -32.18 1.58 26.86
N MET A 176 -31.45 2.65 26.49
CA MET A 176 -30.03 2.84 26.82
C MET A 176 -29.77 3.33 28.25
N ASP A 177 -30.79 3.83 28.95
CA ASP A 177 -30.64 4.43 30.29
C ASP A 177 -30.22 3.43 31.38
N VAL A 178 -30.35 2.12 31.10
CA VAL A 178 -30.07 1.03 32.03
C VAL A 178 -28.75 0.30 31.76
N LEU A 179 -28.05 0.60 30.65
CA LEU A 179 -26.82 -0.10 30.27
C LEU A 179 -25.64 0.09 31.25
N PRO A 180 -25.32 1.32 31.69
CA PRO A 180 -24.27 1.51 32.69
C PRO A 180 -24.59 0.79 34.00
N ASP A 181 -25.88 0.73 34.33
CA ASP A 181 -26.36 0.18 35.59
C ASP A 181 -26.34 -1.37 35.57
N ILE A 182 -26.69 -2.00 34.45
CA ILE A 182 -26.59 -3.45 34.22
C ILE A 182 -25.14 -3.94 34.37
N VAL A 183 -24.18 -3.23 33.76
CA VAL A 183 -22.75 -3.52 33.85
C VAL A 183 -22.28 -3.40 35.31
N LEU A 184 -22.67 -2.33 36.00
CA LEU A 184 -22.34 -2.09 37.39
C LEU A 184 -22.92 -3.16 38.32
N GLN A 185 -24.17 -3.60 38.11
CA GLN A 185 -24.77 -4.68 38.91
C GLN A 185 -24.06 -6.02 38.69
N CYS A 186 -23.62 -6.30 37.45
CA CYS A 186 -22.83 -7.50 37.15
C CYS A 186 -21.47 -7.48 37.87
N LEU A 187 -20.76 -6.35 37.83
CA LEU A 187 -19.49 -6.18 38.55
C LEU A 187 -19.65 -6.28 40.07
N LYS A 188 -20.83 -5.92 40.61
CA LYS A 188 -21.21 -6.11 42.01
C LYS A 188 -21.61 -7.55 42.37
N GLY A 189 -21.46 -8.50 41.44
CA GLY A 189 -21.72 -9.94 41.66
C GLY A 189 -23.18 -10.35 41.52
N MET A 190 -24.05 -9.50 40.95
CA MET A 190 -25.44 -9.88 40.68
C MET A 190 -25.51 -10.90 39.53
N THR A 191 -26.33 -11.93 39.69
CA THR A 191 -26.51 -12.95 38.65
C THR A 191 -27.31 -12.41 37.46
N LEU A 192 -27.01 -12.90 36.26
CA LEU A 192 -27.64 -12.46 35.02
C LEU A 192 -29.17 -12.58 35.05
N SER A 193 -29.68 -13.66 35.67
CA SER A 193 -31.12 -13.86 35.84
C SER A 193 -31.77 -12.80 36.75
N LYS A 194 -31.07 -12.36 37.80
CA LYS A 194 -31.56 -11.29 38.69
C LYS A 194 -31.51 -9.93 38.00
N ILE A 195 -30.48 -9.67 37.20
CA ILE A 195 -30.36 -8.46 36.37
C ILE A 195 -31.49 -8.40 35.34
N SER A 196 -31.75 -9.50 34.63
CA SER A 196 -32.84 -9.65 33.67
C SER A 196 -34.21 -9.33 34.28
N MET A 197 -34.51 -9.92 35.46
CA MET A 197 -35.77 -9.64 36.17
C MET A 197 -35.86 -8.19 36.68
N LYS A 198 -34.77 -7.64 37.23
CA LYS A 198 -34.74 -6.29 37.81
C LYS A 198 -35.02 -5.20 36.78
N TYR A 199 -34.41 -5.33 35.60
CA TYR A 199 -34.54 -4.32 34.54
C TYR A 199 -35.61 -4.68 33.51
N LYS A 200 -36.31 -5.82 33.67
CA LYS A 200 -37.31 -6.35 32.73
C LYS A 200 -36.76 -6.51 31.30
N ILE A 201 -35.52 -6.98 31.21
CA ILE A 201 -34.79 -7.18 29.96
C ILE A 201 -34.58 -8.67 29.77
N ASP A 202 -34.74 -9.16 28.54
CA ASP A 202 -34.49 -10.57 28.22
C ASP A 202 -33.05 -10.97 28.59
N LEU A 203 -32.92 -12.16 29.16
CA LEU A 203 -31.65 -12.72 29.62
C LEU A 203 -30.63 -12.84 28.47
N VAL A 204 -31.09 -13.12 27.25
CA VAL A 204 -30.24 -13.15 26.06
C VAL A 204 -29.63 -11.78 25.79
N LEU A 205 -30.44 -10.73 25.89
CA LEU A 205 -30.00 -9.35 25.70
C LEU A 205 -29.06 -8.89 26.82
N VAL A 206 -29.29 -9.29 28.08
CA VAL A 206 -28.35 -9.04 29.20
C VAL A 206 -26.99 -9.68 28.93
N LYS A 207 -26.95 -10.90 28.37
CA LYS A 207 -25.70 -11.58 28.00
C LYS A 207 -24.98 -10.88 26.85
N GLU A 208 -25.70 -10.47 25.81
CA GLU A 208 -25.14 -9.73 24.68
C GLU A 208 -24.52 -8.41 25.13
N ILE A 209 -25.22 -7.66 25.99
CA ILE A 209 -24.73 -6.41 26.55
C ILE A 209 -23.41 -6.66 27.31
N LEU A 210 -23.39 -7.61 28.24
CA LEU A 210 -22.19 -7.87 29.05
C LEU A 210 -21.03 -8.45 28.21
N TYR A 211 -21.33 -9.14 27.11
CA TYR A 211 -20.34 -9.57 26.13
C TYR A 211 -19.70 -8.40 25.38
N GLU A 212 -20.50 -7.40 24.97
CA GLU A 212 -19.99 -6.18 24.32
C GLU A 212 -19.02 -5.39 25.23
N PHE A 213 -19.12 -5.55 26.56
CA PHE A 213 -18.20 -4.97 27.56
C PHE A 213 -17.10 -5.95 28.05
N GLY A 214 -17.00 -7.15 27.47
CA GLY A 214 -15.97 -8.14 27.82
C GLY A 214 -16.18 -8.84 29.16
N LEU A 215 -17.37 -8.77 29.75
CA LEU A 215 -17.68 -9.31 31.09
C LEU A 215 -18.27 -10.72 31.07
N CYS A 216 -18.64 -11.25 29.90
CA CYS A 216 -19.10 -12.63 29.75
C CYS A 216 -18.23 -13.34 28.72
N THR A 217 -17.50 -14.38 29.12
CA THR A 217 -16.78 -15.25 28.19
C THR A 217 -17.73 -16.32 27.66
N ARG A 218 -17.64 -16.59 26.35
CA ARG A 218 -18.41 -17.63 25.67
C ARG A 218 -17.98 -18.99 26.23
N LYS A 219 -18.78 -19.60 27.11
CA LYS A 219 -18.77 -21.07 27.26
C LYS A 219 -19.82 -21.61 26.31
N ASN A 220 -19.35 -22.49 25.42
CA ASN A 220 -20.12 -23.24 24.43
C ASN A 220 -21.39 -23.85 25.02
#